data_AF-A0A2E2MTW6-F1
#
_entry.id   AF-A0A2E2MTW6-F1
#
_cell.length_a   1.000
_cell.length_b   1.000
_cell.length_c   1.000
_cell.angle_alpha   90.00
_cell.angle_beta   90.00
_cell.angle_gamma   90.00
#
_symmetry.space_group_name_H-M   'P 1'
#
loop_
_entity.id
_entity.type
_entity.pdbx_description
1 polymer ?
#
loop_
_entity_poly.entity_id
_entity_poly.type
_entity_poly.pdbx_seq_one_letter_code
_entity_poly.pdbx_strand_id
1 'polypeptide(L)' 'MVIVNPWITLLSFVYFIVAGFGAFIFSRFVVEKYLEMFKSKLSKSFEPIVGVFSFSSFFGGSLTLLYYLLTMSQ' A
#
# COMPACT_ATOMS: atom_id res chain seq x y z
N MET A 1 25.80 -8.38 16.82
CA MET A 1 25.42 -7.24 15.95
C MET A 1 25.23 -7.81 14.56
N VAL A 2 23.98 -7.95 14.09
CA VAL A 2 23.74 -8.39 12.71
C VAL A 2 24.15 -7.22 11.83
N ILE A 3 25.19 -7.40 11.00
CA ILE A 3 25.58 -6.41 10.01
C ILE A 3 24.51 -6.46 8.93
N VAL A 4 23.49 -5.61 9.06
CA VAL A 4 22.50 -5.40 8.00
C VAL A 4 23.21 -4.80 6.80
N ASN A 5 23.12 -5.48 5.66
CA ASN A 5 23.72 -5.00 4.42
C ASN A 5 23.15 -3.61 4.08
N PRO A 6 23.97 -2.55 4.03
CA PRO A 6 23.49 -1.18 3.85
C PRO A 6 22.76 -0.99 2.51
N TRP A 7 23.10 -1.78 1.49
CA TRP A 7 22.40 -1.77 0.21
C TRP A 7 20.96 -2.29 0.32
N ILE A 8 20.74 -3.33 1.13
CA ILE A 8 19.41 -3.89 1.37
C ILE A 8 18.54 -2.89 2.13
N THR A 9 19.11 -2.19 3.12
CA THR A 9 18.41 -1.11 3.84
C THR A 9 18.01 0.02 2.90
N LEU A 10 18.92 0.47 2.03
CA LEU A 10 18.63 1.53 1.05
C LEU A 10 17.53 1.12 0.07
N LEU A 11 17.60 -0.10 -0.47
CA LEU A 11 16.58 -0.65 -1.36
C LEU A 11 15.22 -0.80 -0.66
N SER A 12 15.21 -1.22 0.61
CA SER A 12 13.99 -1.32 1.42
C SER A 12 13.34 0.05 1.63
N PHE A 13 14.15 1.09 1.84
CA PHE A 13 13.67 2.47 1.96
C PHE A 13 13.03 2.96 0.66
N VAL A 14 13.71 2.76 -0.49
CA VAL A 14 13.16 3.10 -1.80
C VAL A 14 11.86 2.33 -2.06
N TYR A 15 11.84 1.03 -1.76
CA TYR A 15 10.65 0.20 -1.90
C TYR A 15 9.49 0.74 -1.07
N PHE A 16 9.73 1.14 0.18
CA PHE A 16 8.70 1.71 1.06
C PHE A 16 8.03 2.94 0.43
N ILE A 17 8.83 3.84 -0.16
CA ILE A 17 8.32 5.05 -0.80
C ILE A 17 7.51 4.70 -2.05
N VAL A 18 8.04 3.82 -2.91
CA VAL A 18 7.35 3.41 -4.14
C VAL A 18 6.05 2.68 -3.83
N ALA A 19 6.06 1.77 -2.85
CA ALA A 19 4.88 1.06 -2.39
C ALA A 19 3.83 2.01 -1.80
N GLY A 20 4.25 3.02 -1.02
CA GLY A 20 3.34 4.03 -0.47
C GLY A 20 2.69 4.87 -1.57
N PHE A 21 3.46 5.31 -2.55
CA PHE A 21 2.93 6.08 -3.70
C PHE A 21 2.00 5.22 -4.57
N GLY A 22 2.39 3.96 -4.84
CA GLY A 22 1.55 3.00 -5.56
C GLY A 22 0.24 2.71 -4.83
N ALA A 23 0.30 2.50 -3.51
CA ALA A 23 -0.89 2.31 -2.67
C ALA A 23 -1.83 3.51 -2.70
N PHE A 24 -1.29 4.74 -2.72
CA PHE A 24 -2.08 5.96 -2.83
C PHE A 24 -2.79 6.05 -4.19
N ILE A 25 -2.08 5.83 -5.30
CA ILE A 25 -2.67 5.84 -6.65
C ILE A 25 -3.75 4.76 -6.77
N PHE A 26 -3.45 3.54 -6.31
CA PHE A 26 -4.39 2.42 -6.32
C PHE A 26 -5.64 2.72 -5.49
N SER A 27 -5.47 3.22 -4.26
CA SER A 27 -6.58 3.60 -3.39
C SER A 27 -7.47 4.66 -4.03
N ARG A 28 -6.87 5.69 -4.63
CA ARG A 28 -7.63 6.73 -5.35
C ARG A 28 -8.45 6.15 -6.49
N PHE A 29 -7.85 5.28 -7.30
CA PHE A 29 -8.56 4.61 -8.40
C PHE A 29 -9.73 3.74 -7.91
N VAL A 30 -9.54 2.99 -6.82
CA VAL A 30 -10.60 2.17 -6.21
C VAL A 30 -11.74 3.05 -5.69
N VAL A 31 -11.42 4.15 -5.04
CA VAL A 31 -12.41 5.11 -4.53
C VAL A 31 -13.18 5.77 -5.67
N GLU A 32 -12.50 6.20 -6.73
CA GLU A 32 -13.14 6.76 -7.93
C GLU A 32 -14.14 5.76 -8.53
N LYS A 33 -13.73 4.49 -8.69
CA LYS A 33 -14.62 3.43 -9.19
C LYS A 33 -15.80 3.14 -8.26
N TYR A 34 -15.57 3.17 -6.95
CA TYR A 34 -16.64 3.03 -5.97
C TYR A 34 -17.68 4.15 -6.09
N LEU A 35 -17.23 5.40 -6.20
CA LEU A 35 -18.12 6.57 -6.33
C LEU A 35 -18.88 6.59 -7.66
N GLU A 36 -18.27 6.13 -8.76
CA GLU A 36 -18.95 5.96 -10.06
C GLU A 36 -20.12 4.97 -9.95
N MET A 37 -19.92 3.87 -9.21
CA MET A 37 -20.90 2.79 -9.06
C MET A 37 -22.01 3.14 -8.06
N PHE A 38 -21.69 3.85 -6.98
CA PHE A 38 -22.62 4.17 -5.92
C PHE A 38 -22.89 5.67 -5.81
N LYS A 39 -23.92 6.15 -6.51
CA LYS A 39 -24.30 7.59 -6.55
C LYS A 39 -25.09 8.08 -5.33
N SER A 40 -25.46 7.20 -4.39
CA SER A 40 -26.30 7.53 -3.24
C SER A 40 -25.56 8.36 -2.18
N LYS A 41 -26.28 9.24 -1.47
CA LYS A 41 -25.72 10.10 -0.42
C LYS A 41 -25.11 9.32 0.75
N LEU A 42 -25.67 8.14 1.06
CA LEU A 42 -25.16 7.25 2.11
C LEU A 42 -23.92 6.49 1.67
N SER A 43 -23.86 6.03 0.41
CA SER A 43 -22.69 5.35 -0.13
C SER A 43 -21.45 6.25 -0.14
N LYS A 44 -21.61 7.54 -0.45
CA LYS A 44 -20.50 8.51 -0.35
C LYS A 44 -19.91 8.61 1.07
N SER A 45 -20.68 8.31 2.11
CA SER A 45 -20.16 8.30 3.48
C SER A 45 -19.18 7.15 3.76
N PHE A 46 -19.18 6.09 2.94
CA PHE A 46 -18.25 4.97 3.03
C PHE A 46 -16.97 5.18 2.22
N GLU A 47 -16.90 6.24 1.40
CA GLU A 47 -15.71 6.63 0.64
C GLU A 47 -14.40 6.58 1.45
N PRO A 48 -14.30 7.20 2.65
CA PRO A 48 -13.07 7.14 3.43
C PRO A 48 -12.72 5.73 3.88
N ILE A 49 -13.72 4.89 4.18
CA ILE A 49 -13.51 3.49 4.61
C ILE A 49 -12.96 2.68 3.43
N VAL A 50 -13.53 2.83 2.24
CA VAL A 50 -13.04 2.18 1.01
C VAL A 50 -11.62 2.63 0.68
N GLY A 51 -11.33 3.92 0.84
CA GLY A 51 -9.98 4.47 0.66
C GLY A 51 -8.97 3.88 1.64
N VAL A 52 -9.26 3.92 2.94
CA VAL A 52 -8.36 3.37 3.98
C VAL A 52 -8.16 1.88 3.80
N PHE A 53 -9.23 1.12 3.52
CA PHE A 53 -9.14 -0.32 3.34
C PHE A 53 -8.29 -0.68 2.11
N SER A 54 -8.57 -0.07 0.96
CA SER A 54 -7.80 -0.30 -0.28
C SER A 54 -6.33 0.09 -0.14
N PHE A 55 -6.03 1.23 0.50
CA PHE A 55 -4.66 1.66 0.78
C PHE A 55 -3.96 0.67 1.70
N SER A 56 -4.59 0.33 2.84
CA SER A 56 -3.99 -0.53 3.86
C SER A 56 -3.75 -1.95 3.35
N SER A 57 -4.68 -2.50 2.57
CA SER A 57 -4.51 -3.83 1.96
C SER A 57 -3.37 -3.85 0.95
N PHE A 58 -3.29 -2.86 0.05
CA PHE A 58 -2.23 -2.81 -0.96
C PHE A 58 -0.86 -2.53 -0.34
N PHE A 59 -0.79 -1.52 0.53
CA PHE A 59 0.44 -1.15 1.21
C PHE A 59 0.91 -2.26 2.14
N GLY A 60 0.01 -2.80 2.96
CA GLY A 60 0.29 -3.93 3.84
C GLY A 60 0.78 -5.16 3.07
N GLY A 61 0.11 -5.53 1.98
CA GLY A 61 0.56 -6.62 1.11
C GLY A 61 1.95 -6.37 0.51
N SER A 62 2.23 -5.13 0.11
CA SER A 62 3.56 -4.73 -0.37
C SER A 62 4.63 -4.86 0.71
N LEU A 63 4.33 -4.49 1.96
CA LEU A 63 5.24 -4.65 3.09
C LEU A 63 5.46 -6.12 3.47
N THR A 64 4.41 -6.93 3.41
CA THR A 64 4.53 -8.38 3.59
C THR A 64 5.44 -8.99 2.52
N LEU A 65 5.30 -8.56 1.26
CA LEU A 65 6.18 -9.01 0.18
C LEU A 65 7.63 -8.57 0.40
N LEU A 66 7.86 -7.32 0.83
CA LEU A 66 9.19 -6.86 1.21
C LEU A 66 9.78 -7.71 2.33
N TYR A 67 9.01 -8.01 3.37
CA TYR A 67 9.45 -8.87 4.46
C TYR A 67 9.91 -10.24 3.95
N TYR A 68 9.11 -10.91 3.11
CA TYR A 68 9.51 -12.19 2.52
C TYR A 68 10.78 -12.09 1.67
N LEU A 69 10.92 -11.04 0.84
CA LEU A 69 12.12 -10.81 0.05
C LEU A 69 13.36 -10.64 0.95
N LEU A 70 13.23 -9.90 2.04
CA LEU A 70 14.32 -9.68 2.98
C LEU A 70 14.69 -10.97 3.71
N THR A 71 13.73 -11.73 4.21
CA THR A 71 13.97 -13.00 4.91
C THR A 71 14.56 -14.08 4.01
N MET A 72 14.16 -14.14 2.74
CA MET A 72 14.74 -15.09 1.76
C MET A 72 16.15 -14.68 1.29
N SER A 73 16.54 -13.42 1.48
CA SER A 73 17.86 -12.89 1.07
C SER A 73 18.94 -13.01 2.14
N GLN A 74 18.59 -13.40 3.36
CA GLN A 74 19.50 -13.62 4.49
C GLN A 74 19.94 -15.08 4.58
#